data_AF-A0A1F3WUD7-F1
#
_entry.id   AF-A0A1F3WUD7-F1
#
_cell.length_a   1.000
_cell.length_b   1.000
_cell.length_c   1.000
_cell.angle_alpha   90.00
_cell.angle_beta   90.00
_cell.angle_gamma   90.00
#
_symmetry.space_group_name_H-M   'P 1'
#
loop_
_entity.id
_entity.type
_entity.pdbx_description
1 polymer ?
#
loop_
_entity_poly.entity_id
_entity_poly.type
_entity_poly.pdbx_seq_one_letter_code
_entity_poly.pdbx_strand_id
1 'polypeptide(L)'
;MKKLGIIGFVFGLLAMILGLYLQLSLVPAAAAADANWQMAISMTNDAYFGSLMHQTDMAVMDAKTDFAVIVMFAGILAVLLSIIPAIRKIRIAWIGIILGVAMCFLGAAYGTHMFS
;
A
#
# COMPACT_ATOMS: atom_id res chain seq x y z
N MET A 1 2.78 -29.78 -0.79
CA MET A 1 3.67 -28.65 -1.13
C MET A 1 3.20 -27.83 -2.34
N LYS A 2 2.80 -28.44 -3.47
CA LYS A 2 2.28 -27.68 -4.64
C LYS A 2 1.10 -26.74 -4.29
N LYS A 3 0.14 -27.23 -3.49
CA LYS A 3 -1.00 -26.43 -2.99
C LYS A 3 -0.54 -25.19 -2.20
N LEU A 4 0.45 -25.35 -1.32
CA LEU A 4 1.00 -24.25 -0.52
C LEU A 4 1.71 -23.21 -1.41
N GLY A 5 2.44 -23.65 -2.44
CA GLY A 5 3.05 -22.74 -3.42
C GLY A 5 2.02 -21.98 -4.25
N ILE A 6 0.88 -22.60 -4.59
CA ILE A 6 -0.23 -21.92 -5.27
C ILE A 6 -0.87 -20.88 -4.33
N ILE A 7 -1.10 -21.23 -3.06
CA ILE A 7 -1.65 -20.28 -2.07
C ILE A 7 -0.72 -19.07 -1.92
N GLY A 8 0.60 -19.28 -1.75
CA GLY A 8 1.56 -18.19 -1.66
C GLY A 8 1.57 -17.29 -2.92
N PHE A 9 1.46 -17.89 -4.10
CA PHE A 9 1.32 -17.14 -5.35
C PHE A 9 0.02 -16.31 -5.40
N VAL A 10 -1.13 -16.88 -5.00
CA VAL A 10 -2.41 -16.16 -4.95
C VAL A 10 -2.34 -14.97 -3.99
N PHE A 11 -1.74 -15.14 -2.81
CA PHE A 11 -1.51 -14.04 -1.87
C PHE A 11 -0.56 -12.98 -2.44
N GLY A 12 0.47 -13.38 -3.19
CA GLY A 12 1.33 -12.44 -3.91
C GLY A 12 0.57 -11.61 -4.95
N LEU A 13 -0.35 -12.23 -5.70
CA LEU A 13 -1.22 -11.50 -6.63
C LEU A 13 -2.19 -10.56 -5.92
N LEU A 14 -2.77 -10.96 -4.80
CA LEU A 14 -3.63 -10.09 -4.00
C LEU A 14 -2.85 -8.88 -3.46
N ALA A 15 -1.66 -9.11 -2.91
CA ALA A 15 -0.78 -8.02 -2.48
C ALA A 15 -0.45 -7.08 -3.64
N MET A 16 -0.19 -7.62 -4.83
CA MET A 16 0.07 -6.83 -6.03
C MET A 16 -1.13 -5.96 -6.43
N ILE A 17 -2.35 -6.52 -6.43
CA ILE A 17 -3.56 -5.76 -6.75
C ILE A 17 -3.77 -4.62 -5.75
N LEU A 18 -3.59 -4.89 -4.45
CA LEU A 18 -3.68 -3.87 -3.41
C LEU A 18 -2.61 -2.79 -3.59
N GLY A 19 -1.35 -3.16 -3.88
CA GLY A 19 -0.28 -2.20 -4.11
C GLY A 19 -0.50 -1.36 -5.37
N LEU A 20 -1.06 -1.93 -6.43
CA LEU A 20 -1.46 -1.17 -7.62
C LEU A 20 -2.58 -0.17 -7.31
N TYR A 21 -3.58 -0.55 -6.52
CA TYR A 21 -4.63 0.36 -6.08
C TYR A 21 -4.05 1.52 -5.24
N LEU A 22 -3.12 1.22 -4.32
CA LEU A 22 -2.41 2.23 -3.57
C LEU A 22 -1.67 3.21 -4.50
N GLN A 23 -0.85 2.70 -5.43
CA GLN A 23 -0.02 3.53 -6.31
C GLN A 23 -0.83 4.38 -7.29
N LEU A 24 -1.91 3.83 -7.83
CA LEU A 24 -2.66 4.45 -8.92
C LEU A 24 -3.86 5.27 -8.46
N SER A 25 -4.39 5.01 -7.25
CA SER A 25 -5.59 5.68 -6.75
C SER A 25 -5.32 6.49 -5.48
N LEU A 26 -4.82 5.84 -4.41
CA LEU A 26 -4.68 6.51 -3.11
C LEU A 26 -3.53 7.50 -3.06
N VAL A 27 -2.37 7.16 -3.64
CA VAL A 27 -1.21 8.07 -3.66
C VAL A 27 -1.51 9.36 -4.43
N PRO A 28 -2.08 9.35 -5.64
CA PRO A 28 -2.48 10.58 -6.34
C PRO A 28 -3.56 11.36 -5.60
N ALA A 29 -4.56 10.68 -5.03
CA ALA A 29 -5.64 11.34 -4.28
C ALA A 29 -5.10 12.07 -3.04
N ALA A 30 -4.21 11.43 -2.28
CA ALA A 30 -3.55 12.04 -1.13
C ALA A 30 -2.61 13.19 -1.52
N ALA A 31 -1.94 13.12 -2.68
CA ALA A 31 -1.13 14.23 -3.18
C ALA A 31 -1.99 15.45 -3.54
N ALA A 32 -3.19 15.23 -4.10
CA ALA A 32 -4.13 16.31 -4.38
C ALA A 32 -4.69 16.93 -3.08
N ALA A 33 -5.03 16.10 -2.09
CA ALA A 33 -5.46 16.54 -0.77
C ALA A 33 -4.38 17.37 -0.05
N ASP A 34 -3.12 16.93 -0.12
CA ASP A 34 -1.99 17.66 0.45
C ASP A 34 -1.77 19.01 -0.26
N ALA A 35 -1.91 19.07 -1.59
CA ALA A 35 -1.84 20.32 -2.34
C ALA A 35 -2.94 21.32 -1.94
N ASN A 36 -4.18 20.85 -1.71
CA ASN A 36 -5.28 21.70 -1.22
C ASN A 36 -4.98 22.25 0.18
N TRP A 37 -4.47 21.39 1.08
CA TRP A 37 -4.08 21.79 2.42
C TRP A 37 -2.97 22.85 2.41
N GLN A 38 -1.91 22.64 1.63
CA GLN A 38 -0.83 23.62 1.47
C GLN A 38 -1.33 24.95 0.89
N MET A 39 -2.24 24.91 -0.08
CA MET A 39 -2.84 26.12 -0.65
C MET A 39 -3.65 26.88 0.41
N ALA A 40 -4.48 26.19 1.20
CA ALA A 40 -5.27 26.80 2.26
C ALA A 40 -4.41 27.45 3.35
N ILE A 41 -3.29 26.82 3.73
CA ILE A 41 -2.29 27.43 4.63
C ILE A 41 -1.73 28.71 4.02
N SER A 42 -1.28 28.65 2.76
CA SER A 42 -0.66 29.80 2.08
C SER A 42 -1.59 31.00 1.95
N MET A 43 -2.90 30.75 1.87
CA MET A 43 -3.95 31.77 1.72
C MET A 43 -4.60 32.17 3.05
N THR A 44 -4.19 31.57 4.18
CA THR A 44 -4.83 31.76 5.50
C THR A 44 -6.36 31.57 5.42
N ASN A 45 -6.78 30.50 4.74
CA ASN A 45 -8.19 30.25 4.46
C ASN A 45 -8.86 29.47 5.59
N ASP A 46 -9.31 30.18 6.64
CA ASP A 46 -9.99 29.59 7.79
C ASP A 46 -11.27 28.82 7.42
N ALA A 47 -11.95 29.21 6.33
CA ALA A 47 -13.15 28.53 5.86
C ALA A 47 -12.85 27.10 5.38
N TYR A 48 -11.65 26.85 4.82
CA TYR A 48 -11.24 25.50 4.43
C TYR A 48 -11.12 24.60 5.67
N PHE A 49 -10.42 25.04 6.72
CA PHE A 49 -10.18 24.23 7.92
C PHE A 49 -11.46 23.86 8.68
N GLY A 50 -12.51 24.70 8.59
CA GLY A 50 -13.84 24.39 9.12
C GLY A 50 -14.74 23.58 8.18
N SER A 51 -14.31 23.33 6.94
CA SER A 51 -15.14 22.72 5.90
C SER A 51 -15.13 21.19 5.94
N LEU A 52 -16.17 20.60 5.31
CA LEU A 52 -16.19 19.16 5.02
C LEU A 52 -15.02 18.75 4.10
N MET A 53 -14.55 19.65 3.23
CA MET A 53 -13.44 19.38 2.31
C MET A 53 -12.15 19.08 3.07
N HIS A 54 -11.84 19.84 4.11
CA HIS A 54 -10.66 19.59 4.93
C HIS A 54 -10.74 18.23 5.64
N GLN A 55 -11.93 17.87 6.15
CA GLN A 55 -12.13 16.57 6.78
C GLN A 55 -11.95 15.41 5.78
N THR A 56 -12.44 15.56 4.54
CA THR A 56 -12.24 14.55 3.51
C THR A 56 -10.79 14.45 3.06
N ASP A 57 -10.10 15.57 2.92
CA ASP A 57 -8.69 15.61 2.49
C ASP A 57 -7.79 14.95 3.54
N MET A 58 -7.99 15.25 4.83
CA MET A 58 -7.31 14.56 5.94
C MET A 58 -7.59 13.05 5.93
N ALA A 59 -8.87 12.66 5.79
CA ALA A 59 -9.24 11.25 5.75
C ALA A 59 -8.60 10.49 4.58
N VAL A 60 -8.43 11.14 3.42
CA VAL A 60 -7.74 10.55 2.26
C VAL A 60 -6.24 10.40 2.49
N MET A 61 -5.60 11.39 3.12
CA MET A 61 -4.19 11.32 3.49
C MET A 61 -3.91 10.20 4.51
N ASP A 62 -4.79 10.04 5.51
CA ASP A 62 -4.72 8.96 6.49
C ASP A 62 -4.98 7.60 5.82
N ALA A 63 -6.02 7.51 4.98
CA ALA A 63 -6.36 6.28 4.26
C ALA A 63 -5.22 5.77 3.38
N LYS A 64 -4.44 6.67 2.73
CA LYS A 64 -3.22 6.27 2.01
C LYS A 64 -2.25 5.52 2.92
N THR A 65 -1.98 6.07 4.10
CA THR A 65 -1.01 5.52 5.06
C THR A 65 -1.50 4.18 5.61
N ASP A 66 -2.75 4.12 6.06
CA ASP A 66 -3.36 2.90 6.58
C ASP A 66 -3.38 1.78 5.54
N PHE A 67 -3.77 2.11 4.31
CA PHE A 67 -3.81 1.13 3.22
C PHE A 67 -2.42 0.66 2.82
N ALA A 68 -1.41 1.53 2.90
CA ALA A 68 -0.02 1.14 2.67
C ALA A 68 0.52 0.17 3.72
N VAL A 69 0.12 0.33 4.98
CA VAL A 69 0.41 -0.66 6.03
C VAL A 69 -0.24 -2.02 5.72
N ILE A 70 -1.48 -2.03 5.22
CA ILE A 70 -2.16 -3.26 4.77
C ILE A 70 -1.38 -3.92 3.62
N VAL A 71 -0.97 -3.15 2.62
CA VAL A 71 -0.16 -3.65 1.48
C VAL A 71 1.16 -4.24 1.98
N MET A 72 1.81 -3.58 2.95
CA MET A 72 3.05 -4.07 3.55
C MET A 72 2.85 -5.45 4.20
N PHE A 73 1.85 -5.59 5.08
CA PHE A 73 1.57 -6.86 5.75
C PHE A 73 1.09 -7.95 4.79
N ALA A 74 0.32 -7.61 3.76
CA ALA A 74 -0.06 -8.53 2.70
C ALA A 74 1.18 -9.05 1.95
N GLY A 75 2.15 -8.17 1.66
CA GLY A 75 3.43 -8.52 1.09
C GLY A 75 4.24 -9.49 1.96
N ILE A 76 4.36 -9.18 3.27
CA ILE A 76 5.02 -10.05 4.25
C ILE A 76 4.37 -11.44 4.28
N LEU A 77 3.03 -11.49 4.35
CA LEU A 77 2.29 -12.75 4.38
C LEU A 77 2.52 -13.58 3.11
N ALA A 78 2.51 -12.94 1.94
CA ALA A 78 2.81 -13.59 0.67
C ALA A 78 4.21 -14.21 0.64
N VAL A 79 5.22 -13.53 1.19
CA VAL A 79 6.59 -14.04 1.34
C VAL A 79 6.61 -15.26 2.28
N LEU A 80 6.01 -15.16 3.46
CA LEU A 80 6.00 -16.24 4.45
C LEU A 80 5.35 -17.52 3.92
N LEU A 81 4.21 -17.39 3.21
CA LEU A 81 3.52 -18.52 2.60
C LEU A 81 4.30 -19.15 1.44
N SER A 82 5.18 -18.36 0.79
CA SER A 82 5.91 -18.77 -0.41
C SER A 82 7.34 -19.29 -0.13
N ILE A 83 7.97 -18.93 0.99
CA ILE A 83 9.35 -19.33 1.35
C ILE A 83 9.52 -20.84 1.38
N ILE A 84 8.70 -21.56 2.16
CA ILE A 84 8.82 -23.01 2.33
C ILE A 84 8.64 -23.76 1.00
N PRO A 85 7.60 -23.50 0.18
CA PRO A 85 7.47 -24.18 -1.11
C PRO A 85 8.57 -23.78 -2.11
N ALA A 86 9.08 -22.54 -2.07
CA ALA A 86 10.16 -22.10 -2.95
C ALA A 86 11.48 -22.85 -2.69
N ILE A 87 11.87 -23.01 -1.41
CA ILE A 87 13.06 -23.78 -1.01
C ILE A 87 12.93 -25.26 -1.42
N ARG A 88 11.70 -25.80 -1.41
CA ARG A 88 11.39 -27.14 -1.95
C ARG A 88 11.27 -27.20 -3.47
N LYS A 89 11.89 -26.27 -4.19
CA LYS A 89 12.03 -26.23 -5.66
C LYS A 89 10.70 -26.07 -6.43
N ILE A 90 9.66 -25.50 -5.80
CA ILE A 90 8.43 -25.14 -6.52
C ILE A 90 8.62 -23.78 -7.18
N ARG A 91 8.80 -23.76 -8.51
CA ARG A 91 9.08 -22.53 -9.28
C ARG A 91 8.03 -21.42 -9.09
N ILE A 92 6.73 -21.77 -9.03
CA ILE A 92 5.67 -20.76 -8.90
C ILE A 92 5.73 -20.00 -7.56
N ALA A 93 6.27 -20.61 -6.51
CA ALA A 93 6.39 -19.97 -5.20
C ALA A 93 7.45 -18.85 -5.20
N TRP A 94 8.46 -18.91 -6.08
CA TRP A 94 9.42 -17.81 -6.23
C TRP A 94 8.74 -16.52 -6.72
N ILE A 95 7.73 -16.64 -7.58
CA ILE A 95 6.95 -15.48 -8.04
C ILE A 95 6.19 -14.86 -6.86
N GLY A 96 5.61 -15.68 -5.98
CA GLY A 96 4.97 -15.22 -4.75
C GLY A 96 5.92 -14.47 -3.82
N ILE A 97 7.18 -14.92 -3.70
CA ILE A 97 8.22 -14.21 -2.93
C ILE A 97 8.52 -12.86 -3.57
N ILE A 98 8.79 -12.82 -4.88
CA ILE A 98 9.15 -11.57 -5.59
C ILE A 98 8.03 -10.54 -5.45
N LEU A 99 6.78 -10.95 -5.70
CA LEU A 99 5.61 -10.09 -5.55
C LEU A 99 5.45 -9.61 -4.10
N GLY A 100 5.57 -10.52 -3.13
CA GLY A 100 5.45 -10.19 -1.73
C GLY A 100 6.52 -9.21 -1.25
N VAL A 101 7.77 -9.39 -1.67
CA VAL A 101 8.87 -8.47 -1.35
C VAL A 101 8.63 -7.10 -1.98
N ALA A 102 8.30 -7.04 -3.27
CA ALA A 102 8.02 -5.77 -3.96
C ALA A 102 6.89 -4.99 -3.28
N MET A 103 5.80 -5.67 -2.90
CA MET A 103 4.66 -5.05 -2.22
C MET A 103 4.97 -4.68 -0.78
N CYS A 104 5.81 -5.46 -0.08
CA CYS A 104 6.29 -5.09 1.25
C CYS A 104 7.05 -3.75 1.20
N PHE A 105 7.95 -3.57 0.23
CA PHE A 105 8.69 -2.31 0.08
C PHE A 105 7.78 -1.16 -0.33
N LEU A 106 6.85 -1.38 -1.27
CA LEU A 106 5.89 -0.36 -1.69
C LEU A 106 4.99 0.06 -0.52
N GLY A 107 4.48 -0.89 0.26
CA GLY A 107 3.70 -0.61 1.47
C GLY A 107 4.52 0.11 2.53
N ALA A 108 5.77 -0.29 2.78
CA ALA A 108 6.66 0.40 3.72
C ALA A 108 6.96 1.84 3.29
N ALA A 109 7.12 2.09 1.99
CA ALA A 109 7.39 3.43 1.46
C ALA A 109 6.25 4.42 1.70
N TYR A 110 4.99 3.98 1.69
CA TYR A 110 3.84 4.87 1.91
C TYR A 110 3.19 4.74 3.30
N GLY A 111 3.45 3.63 4.01
CA GLY A 111 2.81 3.30 5.28
C GLY A 111 3.66 3.63 6.51
N THR A 112 4.94 3.88 6.32
CA THR A 112 5.77 4.53 7.34
C THR A 112 5.87 5.99 6.95
N HIS A 113 5.59 6.92 7.86
CA HIS A 113 5.66 8.38 7.65
C HIS A 113 7.05 8.91 7.21
N MET A 114 7.97 8.04 6.79
CA MET A 114 9.31 8.35 6.33
C MET A 114 9.33 9.04 4.96
N PHE A 115 8.23 8.97 4.19
CA PHE A 115 8.13 9.57 2.85
C PHE A 115 6.84 10.41 2.63
N SER A 116 6.19 10.85 3.71
CA SER A 116 5.10 11.85 3.63
C SER A 116 5.66 13.26 3.58
#